data_AF-A0A2T5Q2F9-F1
#
_entry.id   AF-A0A2T5Q2F9-F1
#
_cell.length_a   1.000
_cell.length_b   1.000
_cell.length_c   1.000
_cell.angle_alpha   90.00
_cell.angle_beta   90.00
_cell.angle_gamma   90.00
#
_symmetry.space_group_name_H-M   'P 1'
#
loop_
_entity.id
_entity.type
_entity.pdbx_description
1 polymer ?
#
loop_
_entity_poly.entity_id
_entity_poly.type
_entity_poly.pdbx_seq_one_letter_code
_entity_poly.pdbx_strand_id
1 'polypeptide(L)' 'MISNLVKLIWKYFDVICFLAAIIFAVWGCFLLNFIAGIFSVAISLVIIGYLSEKIASL' A
#
# COMPACT_ATOMS: atom_id res chain seq x y z
N MET A 1 27.02 10.99 -4.37
CA MET A 1 25.90 11.84 -4.85
C MET A 1 24.90 11.05 -5.70
N ILE A 2 25.34 10.22 -6.66
CA ILE A 2 24.45 9.36 -7.48
C ILE A 2 23.65 8.31 -6.67
N SER A 3 24.23 7.80 -5.57
CA SER A 3 23.61 6.79 -4.71
C SER A 3 22.35 7.27 -3.99
N ASN A 4 22.24 8.57 -3.70
CA ASN A 4 21.07 9.12 -3.02
C ASN A 4 19.87 9.28 -3.97
N LEU A 5 20.11 9.62 -5.24
CA LEU A 5 19.06 9.70 -6.26
C LEU A 5 18.49 8.32 -6.58
N VAL A 6 19.35 7.31 -6.72
CA VAL A 6 18.90 5.92 -6.94
C VAL A 6 18.09 5.41 -5.75
N LYS A 7 18.54 5.66 -4.51
CA LYS A 7 17.77 5.30 -3.30
C LYS A 7 16.41 5.98 -3.23
N LEU A 8 16.33 7.24 -3.66
CA LEU A 8 15.09 8.01 -3.64
C LEU A 8 14.10 7.47 -4.67
N ILE A 9 14.55 7.16 -5.89
CA ILE A 9 13.75 6.50 -6.93
C ILE A 9 13.25 5.13 -6.46
N TRP A 10 14.13 4.33 -5.84
CA TRP A 10 13.77 3.02 -5.29
C TRP A 10 12.72 3.12 -4.17
N LYS A 11 12.79 4.14 -3.32
CA LYS A 11 11.78 4.36 -2.27
C LYS A 11 10.41 4.68 -2.87
N TYR A 12 10.33 5.53 -3.90
CA TYR A 12 9.05 5.80 -4.58
C TYR A 12 8.52 4.56 -5.33
N PHE A 13 9.41 3.79 -5.95
CA PHE A 13 9.04 2.55 -6.61
C PHE A 13 8.45 1.52 -5.63
N ASP A 14 9.07 1.36 -4.47
CA ASP A 14 8.59 0.44 -3.42
C ASP A 14 7.18 0.81 -2.93
N VAL A 15 6.91 2.10 -2.74
CA VAL A 15 5.56 2.60 -2.39
C VAL A 15 4.53 2.30 -3.49
N ILE A 16 4.89 2.46 -4.76
CA ILE A 16 3.99 2.15 -5.88
C ILE A 16 3.71 0.65 -5.95
N CYS A 17 4.72 -0.19 -5.78
CA CYS A 17 4.55 -1.65 -5.73
C CYS A 17 3.67 -2.08 -4.55
N PHE A 18 3.83 -1.45 -3.39
CA PHE A 18 2.98 -1.69 -2.23
C PHE A 18 1.51 -1.32 -2.50
N LEU A 19 1.28 -0.15 -3.12
CA LEU A 19 -0.06 0.30 -3.47
C LEU A 19 -0.71 -0.64 -4.51
N ALA A 20 0.05 -1.09 -5.50
CA ALA A 20 -0.40 -2.06 -6.48
C ALA A 20 -0.78 -3.40 -5.82
N ALA A 21 0.04 -3.90 -4.88
CA ALA A 21 -0.25 -5.14 -4.14
C ALA A 21 -1.56 -5.04 -3.34
N ILE A 22 -1.83 -3.90 -2.70
CA ILE A 22 -3.10 -3.63 -2.00
C ILE A 22 -4.27 -3.68 -2.98
N ILE A 23 -4.15 -3.03 -4.14
CA ILE A 23 -5.22 -3.00 -5.14
C ILE A 23 -5.52 -4.41 -5.65
N PHE A 24 -4.48 -5.21 -5.94
CA PHE A 24 -4.65 -6.60 -6.36
C PHE A 24 -5.28 -7.47 -5.25
N ALA A 25 -4.89 -7.27 -3.99
CA ALA A 25 -5.48 -7.99 -2.86
C ALA A 25 -6.97 -7.66 -2.70
N VAL A 26 -7.34 -6.38 -2.79
CA VAL A 26 -8.73 -5.92 -2.76
C VAL A 26 -9.53 -6.52 -3.90
N TRP A 27 -8.99 -6.46 -5.12
CA TRP A 27 -9.65 -7.03 -6.30
C TRP A 27 -9.84 -8.54 -6.14
N GLY A 28 -8.81 -9.28 -5.70
CA GLY A 28 -8.91 -10.71 -5.42
C GLY A 28 -10.00 -11.03 -4.40
N CYS A 29 -10.15 -10.21 -3.35
CA CYS A 29 -11.19 -10.38 -2.34
C CYS A 29 -12.60 -10.11 -2.89
N PHE A 30 -12.77 -9.11 -3.76
CA PHE A 30 -14.05 -8.86 -4.45
C PHE A 30 -14.45 -10.00 -5.38
N LEU A 31 -13.48 -10.70 -5.97
CA LEU A 31 -13.74 -11.85 -6.83
C LEU A 31 -14.27 -13.06 -6.06
N LEU A 32 -13.90 -13.19 -4.78
CA LEU A 32 -14.36 -14.27 -3.91
C LEU A 32 -15.76 -14.00 -3.35
N ASN A 33 -15.96 -12.82 -2.74
CA ASN A 33 -17.25 -12.44 -2.16
C ASN A 33 -17.34 -10.93 -1.90
N PHE A 34 -18.52 -10.33 -2.04
CA PHE A 34 -18.73 -8.89 -1.84
C PHE A 34 -18.40 -8.44 -0.41
N ILE A 35 -18.76 -9.26 0.59
CA ILE A 35 -18.46 -8.99 2.01
C ILE A 35 -16.94 -9.01 2.25
N ALA A 36 -16.23 -9.99 1.67
CA ALA A 36 -14.77 -10.09 1.78
C ALA A 36 -14.08 -8.93 1.07
N GLY A 37 -14.61 -8.45 -0.06
CA GLY A 37 -14.13 -7.26 -0.77
C GLY A 37 -14.22 -6.00 0.09
N ILE A 38 -15.37 -5.73 0.71
CA ILE A 38 -15.55 -4.57 1.60
C ILE A 38 -14.60 -4.65 2.81
N PHE A 39 -14.48 -5.82 3.44
CA PHE A 39 -13.54 -6.02 4.55
C PHE A 39 -12.09 -5.80 4.12
N SER A 40 -11.71 -6.28 2.93
CA SER A 40 -10.38 -6.04 2.37
C SER A 40 -10.09 -4.55 2.21
N VAL A 41 -11.04 -3.75 1.69
CA VAL A 41 -10.87 -2.30 1.56
C VAL A 41 -10.66 -1.64 2.92
N ALA A 42 -11.48 -2.00 3.92
CA ALA A 42 -11.36 -1.47 5.27
C ALA A 42 -9.98 -1.75 5.88
N ILE A 43 -9.50 -3.01 5.77
CA ILE A 43 -8.18 -3.41 6.27
C ILE A 43 -7.06 -2.66 5.54
N SER A 44 -7.15 -2.53 4.22
CA SER A 44 -6.18 -1.79 3.42
C SER A 44 -6.09 -0.31 3.84
N LEU A 45 -7.22 0.34 4.10
CA LEU A 45 -7.25 1.73 4.59
C LEU A 45 -6.64 1.88 5.97
N VAL A 46 -6.86 0.93 6.89
CA VAL A 46 -6.23 0.94 8.23
C VAL A 46 -4.71 0.80 8.11
N ILE A 47 -4.23 -0.11 7.26
CA ILE A 47 -2.78 -0.30 7.05
C ILE A 47 -2.15 0.97 6.47
N ILE A 48 -2.77 1.59 5.48
CA ILE A 48 -2.30 2.84 4.88
C ILE A 48 -2.31 3.98 5.92
N GLY A 49 -3.38 4.08 6.73
CA GLY A 49 -3.48 5.06 7.81
C GLY A 49 -2.36 4.92 8.83
N TYR A 50 -2.11 3.69 9.30
CA TYR A 50 -1.02 3.39 10.23
C TYR A 50 0.36 3.73 9.65
N LEU A 51 0.61 3.38 8.38
CA LEU A 51 1.86 3.74 7.70
C LEU A 51 2.00 5.26 7.56
N SER A 52 0.91 5.98 7.27
CA SER A 52 0.91 7.44 7.20
C SER A 52 1.24 8.08 8.54
N GLU A 53 0.68 7.58 9.65
CA GLU A 53 1.00 8.07 11.00
C GLU A 53 2.47 7.80 11.35
N LYS A 54 2.99 6.61 11.00
CA LYS A 54 4.39 6.27 11.23
C LYS A 54 5.36 7.16 10.44
N ILE A 55 5.00 7.56 9.23
CA ILE A 55 5.81 8.50 8.43
C ILE A 55 5.72 9.92 9.00
N ALA A 56 4.54 10.35 9.46
CA ALA A 56 4.34 11.68 10.04
C ALA A 56 4.96 11.84 11.45
N SER A 57 5.10 10.74 12.19
CA SER A 57 5.72 10.67 13.51
C SER A 57 7.25 10.50 13.47
N LEU A 58 7.85 10.44 12.27
CA LEU A 58 9.29 10.26 12.05
C LEU A 58 9.96 11.56 11.63
#